data_AF-A0A838PMR4-F1
#
_entry.id   AF-A0A838PMR4-F1
#
_cell.length_a   1.000
_cell.length_b   1.000
_cell.length_c   1.000
_cell.angle_alpha   90.00
_cell.angle_beta   90.00
_cell.angle_gamma   90.00
#
_symmetry.space_group_name_H-M   'P 1'
#
loop_
_entity.id
_entity.type
_entity.pdbx_description
1 polymer ?
#
loop_
_entity_poly.entity_id
_entity_poly.type
_entity_poly.pdbx_seq_one_letter_code
_entity_poly.pdbx_strand_id
1 'polypeptide(L)'
;MVTKEVRPSIHDVNCDVCGRTILKGERIEPYLVLGGQRRLVCELCVGRAETEGWLRESAHGDLPAGERRPEPRRSLLARMFGRPHVGGDANGGGEAGATAETELDADHGRQPEERVPPPQFPPARRTDARHVRAVPTNAQVKVERALDLFNASSHARTIAGIARTLGEPWASAHPAPAAPSEVVIVVAWELSWYRYRVDLGDADDPVGLLGKGEELDEIGADDRDWNVSAEADGRLAMRGEEAQ
;
A
#
# COMPACT_ATOMS: atom_id res chain seq x y z
N MET A 1 -8.36 -46.79 -11.06
CA MET A 1 -7.18 -45.92 -10.81
C MET A 1 -7.70 -44.59 -10.31
N VAL A 2 -7.16 -44.03 -9.22
CA VAL A 2 -7.59 -42.73 -8.69
C VAL A 2 -6.79 -41.64 -9.40
N THR A 3 -7.45 -40.82 -10.20
CA THR A 3 -6.87 -39.62 -10.82
C THR A 3 -6.66 -38.56 -9.75
N LYS A 4 -5.39 -38.37 -9.35
CA LYS A 4 -5.00 -37.32 -8.40
C LYS A 4 -4.95 -35.98 -9.13
N GLU A 5 -6.03 -35.20 -9.04
CA GLU A 5 -6.07 -33.83 -9.58
C GLU A 5 -4.95 -32.97 -8.98
N VAL A 6 -4.01 -32.53 -9.81
CA VAL A 6 -3.02 -31.54 -9.42
C VAL A 6 -3.68 -30.17 -9.53
N ARG A 7 -4.27 -29.68 -8.43
CA ARG A 7 -4.75 -28.30 -8.33
C ARG A 7 -3.54 -27.37 -8.12
N PRO A 8 -3.22 -26.48 -9.07
CA PRO A 8 -2.14 -25.51 -8.85
C PRO A 8 -2.61 -24.45 -7.84
N SER A 9 -2.12 -24.59 -6.60
CA SER A 9 -2.13 -23.47 -5.63
C SER A 9 -1.07 -22.46 -6.06
N ILE A 10 -1.43 -21.60 -7.01
CA ILE A 10 -0.66 -20.41 -7.38
C ILE A 10 -1.46 -19.24 -6.85
N HIS A 11 -0.91 -18.58 -5.83
CA HIS A 11 -1.38 -17.26 -5.44
C HIS A 11 -0.56 -16.29 -6.28
N ASP A 12 -1.22 -15.50 -7.11
CA ASP A 12 -0.56 -14.45 -7.88
C ASP A 12 -0.07 -13.38 -6.90
N VAL A 13 1.23 -13.38 -6.63
CA VAL A 13 1.90 -12.38 -5.78
C VAL A 13 2.40 -11.27 -6.69
N ASN A 14 1.99 -10.03 -6.45
CA ASN A 14 2.45 -8.89 -7.23
C ASN A 14 3.56 -8.13 -6.48
N CYS A 15 4.51 -7.57 -7.22
CA CYS A 15 5.52 -6.67 -6.65
C CYS A 15 4.87 -5.33 -6.27
N ASP A 16 4.95 -4.93 -5.01
CA ASP A 16 4.38 -3.67 -4.50
C ASP A 16 5.01 -2.40 -5.12
N VAL A 17 6.14 -2.53 -5.82
CA VAL A 17 6.93 -1.41 -6.38
C VAL A 17 6.74 -1.22 -7.89
N CYS A 18 6.23 -2.24 -8.60
CA CYS A 18 6.01 -2.18 -10.05
C CYS A 18 4.76 -2.91 -10.57
N GLY A 19 3.94 -3.49 -9.69
CA GLY A 19 2.71 -4.20 -10.02
C GLY A 19 2.89 -5.53 -10.74
N ARG A 20 4.10 -5.90 -11.21
CA ARG A 20 4.33 -7.15 -11.95
C ARG A 20 3.99 -8.38 -11.09
N THR A 21 3.21 -9.31 -11.64
CA THR A 21 3.01 -10.65 -11.08
C THR A 21 4.34 -11.40 -11.04
N ILE A 22 4.72 -11.85 -9.85
CA ILE A 22 5.98 -12.52 -9.59
C ILE A 22 5.83 -13.99 -9.93
N LEU A 23 6.72 -14.49 -10.79
CA LEU A 23 6.62 -15.85 -11.31
C LEU A 23 7.21 -16.88 -10.33
N LYS A 24 6.75 -18.13 -10.45
CA LYS A 24 7.23 -19.23 -9.61
C LYS A 24 8.74 -19.47 -9.82
N GLY A 25 9.54 -19.13 -8.82
CA GLY A 25 11.00 -19.24 -8.84
C GLY A 25 11.73 -17.90 -9.02
N GLU A 26 11.02 -16.80 -9.26
CA GLU A 26 11.56 -15.44 -9.17
C GLU A 26 11.84 -15.08 -7.69
N ARG A 27 12.90 -14.30 -7.43
CA ARG A 27 13.26 -13.90 -6.07
C ARG A 27 12.41 -12.73 -5.57
N ILE A 28 11.93 -12.88 -4.33
CA ILE A 28 11.08 -11.92 -3.62
C ILE A 28 11.78 -11.54 -2.33
N GLU A 29 11.96 -10.24 -2.13
CA GLU A 29 12.51 -9.68 -0.90
C GLU A 29 11.40 -8.96 -0.12
N PRO A 30 11.17 -9.27 1.17
CA PRO A 30 10.26 -8.52 2.01
C PRO A 30 10.91 -7.23 2.53
N TYR A 31 10.16 -6.14 2.40
CA TYR A 31 10.52 -4.80 2.88
C TYR A 31 9.46 -4.27 3.84
N LEU A 32 9.87 -3.34 4.71
CA LEU A 32 9.02 -2.58 5.62
C LEU A 32 9.00 -1.11 5.21
N VAL A 33 7.80 -0.59 4.96
CA VAL A 33 7.55 0.83 4.67
C VAL A 33 7.41 1.60 5.98
N LEU A 34 7.65 2.91 5.96
CA LEU A 34 7.30 3.84 7.04
C LEU A 34 5.82 3.61 7.45
N GLY A 35 5.59 3.16 8.69
CA GLY A 35 4.30 2.66 9.15
C GLY A 35 4.25 1.15 9.44
N GLY A 36 5.33 0.40 9.17
CA GLY A 36 5.49 -1.02 9.56
C GLY A 36 4.72 -2.01 8.69
N GLN A 37 4.21 -1.59 7.53
CA GLN A 37 3.58 -2.50 6.57
C GLN A 37 4.64 -3.30 5.81
N ARG A 38 4.47 -4.62 5.77
CA ARG A 38 5.26 -5.54 4.93
C ARG A 38 4.84 -5.40 3.48
N ARG A 39 5.82 -5.31 2.58
CA ARG A 39 5.69 -5.23 1.13
C ARG A 39 6.63 -6.21 0.46
N LEU A 40 6.24 -6.75 -0.68
CA LEU A 40 7.00 -7.75 -1.43
C LEU A 40 7.59 -7.12 -2.68
N VAL A 41 8.91 -7.18 -2.80
CA VAL A 41 9.67 -6.49 -3.86
C VAL A 41 10.37 -7.55 -4.71
N CYS A 42 10.17 -7.52 -6.03
CA CYS A 42 10.93 -8.37 -6.94
C CYS A 42 12.38 -7.90 -7.06
N GLU A 43 13.29 -8.80 -7.43
CA GLU A 43 14.73 -8.52 -7.50
C GLU A 43 15.11 -7.30 -8.37
N LEU A 44 14.30 -6.95 -9.37
CA LEU A 44 14.53 -5.79 -10.25
C LEU A 44 14.15 -4.45 -9.60
N CYS A 45 13.31 -4.45 -8.56
CA CYS A 45 12.78 -3.25 -7.91
C CYS A 45 13.46 -2.89 -6.60
N VAL A 46 14.41 -3.72 -6.16
CA VAL A 46 15.28 -3.53 -4.99
C VAL A 46 15.80 -2.09 -4.84
N GLY A 47 16.45 -1.55 -5.87
CA GLY A 47 17.05 -0.21 -5.79
C GLY A 47 16.02 0.93 -5.72
N ARG A 48 14.78 0.71 -6.21
CA ARG A 48 13.70 1.69 -6.08
C ARG A 48 13.15 1.68 -4.65
N ALA A 49 12.89 0.49 -4.07
CA ALA A 49 12.46 0.36 -2.68
C ALA A 49 13.46 1.00 -1.70
N GLU A 50 14.77 0.80 -1.93
CA GLU A 50 15.82 1.44 -1.11
C GLU A 50 15.85 2.97 -1.29
N THR A 51 15.59 3.49 -2.50
CA THR A 51 15.50 4.94 -2.77
C THR A 51 14.28 5.58 -2.10
N GLU A 52 13.17 4.85 -2.02
CA GLU A 52 11.96 5.24 -1.28
C GLU A 52 12.12 5.11 0.25
N GLY A 53 13.30 4.70 0.74
CA GLY A 53 13.58 4.55 2.16
C GLY A 53 12.92 3.33 2.81
N TRP A 54 12.46 2.36 2.02
CA TRP A 54 11.92 1.11 2.56
C TRP A 54 13.07 0.27 3.13
N LEU A 55 12.87 -0.30 4.31
CA LEU A 55 13.92 -1.05 5.01
C LEU A 55 13.69 -2.56 4.82
N ARG A 56 14.69 -3.29 4.32
CA ARG A 56 14.61 -4.75 4.14
C ARG A 56 14.33 -5.43 5.47
N GLU A 57 13.41 -6.40 5.50
CA GLU A 57 13.13 -7.17 6.72
C GLU A 57 14.39 -7.89 7.21
N SER A 58 15.23 -8.38 6.29
CA SER A 58 16.53 -9.00 6.58
C SER A 58 17.51 -8.04 7.30
N ALA A 59 17.42 -6.72 7.05
CA ALA A 59 18.24 -5.71 7.71
C ALA A 59 17.69 -5.28 9.09
N HIS A 60 16.40 -5.55 9.37
CA HIS A 60 15.84 -5.37 10.72
C HIS A 60 16.35 -6.41 11.73
N GLY A 61 17.01 -7.48 11.28
CA GLY A 61 17.69 -8.44 12.16
C GLY A 61 18.96 -7.90 12.82
N ASP A 62 19.59 -6.87 12.24
CA ASP A 62 20.82 -6.23 12.74
C ASP A 62 20.57 -4.97 13.58
N LEU A 63 19.30 -4.69 13.93
CA LEU A 63 19.01 -3.86 15.09
C LEU A 63 19.26 -4.72 16.33
N PRO A 64 20.15 -4.33 17.27
CA PRO A 64 20.34 -5.09 18.49
C PRO A 64 19.00 -5.13 19.23
N ALA A 65 18.39 -6.33 19.29
CA ALA A 65 17.15 -6.55 20.00
C ALA A 65 17.37 -6.14 21.45
N GLY A 66 16.86 -4.96 21.81
CA GLY A 66 17.21 -4.27 23.05
C GLY A 66 17.12 -5.24 24.22
N GLU A 67 18.26 -5.47 24.87
CA GLU A 67 18.42 -6.53 25.85
C GLU A 67 17.25 -6.50 26.83
N ARG A 68 16.42 -7.55 26.82
CA ARG A 68 15.40 -7.72 27.85
C ARG A 68 16.15 -7.85 29.16
N ARG A 69 16.20 -6.75 29.93
CA ARG A 69 16.87 -6.66 31.22
C ARG A 69 16.53 -7.91 32.02
N PRO A 70 17.47 -8.85 32.27
CA PRO A 70 17.17 -10.00 33.09
C PRO A 70 16.82 -9.50 34.49
N GLU A 71 15.70 -9.98 35.05
CA GLU A 71 15.29 -9.59 36.39
C GLU A 71 16.42 -9.83 37.40
N PRO A 72 16.72 -8.87 38.30
CA PRO A 72 17.79 -9.04 39.27
C PRO A 72 17.39 -10.08 40.31
N ARG A 73 17.82 -11.32 40.07
CA ARG A 73 17.75 -12.40 41.06
C ARG A 73 18.50 -11.99 42.33
N ARG A 74 17.77 -12.05 43.45
CA ARG A 74 18.22 -11.70 44.80
C ARG A 74 19.57 -12.33 45.13
N SER A 75 20.55 -11.51 45.52
CA SER A 75 21.82 -11.96 46.10
C SER A 75 21.95 -11.47 47.54
N LEU A 76 22.23 -12.41 48.45
CA LEU A 76 22.31 -12.20 49.88
C LEU A 76 23.75 -11.88 50.32
N LEU A 77 24.30 -10.69 49.99
CA LEU A 77 25.59 -10.23 50.54
C LEU A 77 25.91 -8.74 50.24
N ALA A 78 25.18 -7.82 50.89
CA ALA A 78 25.53 -6.40 50.93
C ALA A 78 25.20 -5.79 52.30
N ARG A 79 25.93 -6.23 53.34
CA ARG A 79 25.72 -5.83 54.74
C ARG A 79 26.95 -5.15 55.35
N MET A 80 27.34 -4.03 54.73
CA MET A 80 28.26 -2.97 55.17
C MET A 80 27.98 -1.83 54.17
N PHE A 81 27.62 -0.60 54.53
CA PHE A 81 27.92 0.18 55.73
C PHE A 81 26.68 0.98 56.24
N GLY A 82 26.64 1.35 57.54
CA GLY A 82 25.67 2.33 58.09
C GLY A 82 26.14 3.78 57.88
N ARG A 83 25.56 4.86 58.44
CA ARG A 83 24.48 5.18 59.43
C ARG A 83 24.30 6.76 59.36
N PRO A 84 23.59 7.49 60.25
CA PRO A 84 22.13 7.59 60.51
C PRO A 84 21.54 9.04 60.60
N HIS A 85 20.21 9.19 60.85
CA HIS A 85 19.49 10.39 61.39
C HIS A 85 19.41 11.67 60.50
N VAL A 86 18.43 12.59 60.53
CA VAL A 86 17.23 12.97 61.37
C VAL A 86 16.08 13.34 60.38
N GLY A 87 14.75 13.42 60.64
CA GLY A 87 13.88 13.13 61.81
C GLY A 87 12.76 14.21 62.02
N GLY A 88 11.54 13.80 62.43
CA GLY A 88 10.36 14.66 62.71
C GLY A 88 9.36 14.84 61.53
N ASP A 89 8.04 15.00 61.69
CA ASP A 89 7.16 14.90 62.88
C ASP A 89 5.70 14.52 62.50
N ALA A 90 4.99 14.09 63.54
CA ALA A 90 3.66 13.47 63.59
C ALA A 90 2.42 14.39 63.51
N ASN A 91 1.33 13.91 62.88
CA ASN A 91 -0.10 14.06 63.29
C ASN A 91 -1.00 13.29 62.29
N GLY A 92 -2.13 12.65 62.63
CA GLY A 92 -2.76 12.35 63.93
C GLY A 92 -4.19 11.78 63.74
N GLY A 93 -4.67 10.97 64.70
CA GLY A 93 -6.05 10.43 64.77
C GLY A 93 -6.42 9.37 63.71
N GLY A 94 -7.32 8.42 63.94
CA GLY A 94 -8.15 8.14 65.10
C GLY A 94 -9.26 7.17 64.69
N GLU A 95 -9.27 6.00 65.32
CA GLU A 95 -10.41 5.14 65.72
C GLU A 95 -11.85 5.57 65.35
N ALA A 96 -12.86 4.71 65.23
CA ALA A 96 -13.08 3.26 65.16
C ALA A 96 -14.62 3.14 65.14
N GLY A 97 -15.19 2.15 64.45
CA GLY A 97 -16.65 2.04 64.35
C GLY A 97 -17.08 0.71 63.78
N ALA A 98 -17.28 -0.27 64.66
CA ALA A 98 -17.77 -1.59 64.31
C ALA A 98 -19.19 -1.78 64.84
N THR A 99 -20.10 -2.18 63.97
CA THR A 99 -21.22 -3.07 64.32
C THR A 99 -21.43 -4.03 63.15
N ALA A 100 -21.66 -5.29 63.47
CA ALA A 100 -21.88 -6.37 62.52
C ALA A 100 -23.36 -6.73 62.47
N GLU A 101 -23.83 -7.16 61.31
CA GLU A 101 -25.01 -8.01 61.21
C GLU A 101 -24.78 -9.09 60.13
N THR A 102 -24.88 -10.33 60.61
CA THR A 102 -24.96 -11.61 59.87
C THR A 102 -26.33 -11.61 59.13
N GLU A 103 -26.60 -12.27 58.00
CA GLU A 103 -26.66 -13.72 57.70
C GLU A 103 -26.81 -13.90 56.17
N LEU A 104 -26.04 -14.82 55.55
CA LEU A 104 -26.55 -16.05 54.92
C LEU A 104 -27.70 -15.85 53.91
N ASP A 105 -27.45 -16.10 52.61
CA ASP A 105 -27.87 -17.34 51.97
C ASP A 105 -27.23 -17.55 50.58
N ALA A 106 -27.37 -18.76 50.02
CA ALA A 106 -26.62 -19.20 48.84
C ALA A 106 -27.26 -18.79 47.49
N ASP A 107 -26.44 -18.38 46.51
CA ASP A 107 -26.82 -18.46 45.09
C ASP A 107 -25.68 -18.94 44.18
N HIS A 108 -26.13 -19.65 43.15
CA HIS A 108 -25.46 -20.54 42.21
C HIS A 108 -24.14 -20.07 41.59
N GLY A 109 -23.23 -21.04 41.40
CA GLY A 109 -21.91 -20.82 40.79
C GLY A 109 -21.98 -20.26 39.36
N ARG A 110 -21.61 -18.99 39.22
CA ARG A 110 -21.37 -18.35 37.92
C ARG A 110 -20.01 -18.79 37.38
N GLN A 111 -20.00 -19.60 36.32
CA GLN A 111 -18.78 -19.83 35.54
C GLN A 111 -18.31 -18.49 34.94
N PRO A 112 -17.00 -18.23 34.83
CA PRO A 112 -16.51 -17.07 34.10
C PRO A 112 -16.81 -17.27 32.61
N GLU A 113 -17.74 -16.49 32.07
CA GLU A 113 -17.89 -16.38 30.62
C GLU A 113 -16.59 -15.83 30.02
N GLU A 114 -15.90 -16.68 29.27
CA GLU A 114 -14.68 -16.30 28.57
C GLU A 114 -15.00 -15.18 27.59
N ARG A 115 -14.42 -14.01 27.85
CA ARG A 115 -14.68 -12.78 27.09
C ARG A 115 -14.11 -12.94 25.68
N VAL A 116 -14.93 -13.42 24.76
CA VAL A 116 -14.60 -13.47 23.34
C VAL A 116 -14.15 -12.06 22.92
N PRO A 117 -12.88 -11.88 22.47
CA PRO A 117 -12.43 -10.57 22.03
C PRO A 117 -13.29 -10.15 20.84
N PRO A 118 -13.70 -8.87 20.73
CA PRO A 118 -14.49 -8.42 19.60
C PRO A 118 -13.73 -8.74 18.30
N PRO A 119 -14.43 -9.12 17.22
CA PRO A 119 -13.78 -9.39 15.94
C PRO A 119 -12.92 -8.19 15.56
N GLN A 120 -11.63 -8.45 15.39
CA GLN A 120 -10.67 -7.43 14.96
C GLN A 120 -10.95 -7.14 13.49
N PHE A 121 -11.90 -6.25 13.25
CA PHE A 121 -12.08 -5.66 11.93
C PHE A 121 -10.72 -5.08 11.52
N PRO A 122 -10.15 -5.49 10.38
CA PRO A 122 -8.95 -4.82 9.88
C PRO A 122 -9.28 -3.33 9.79
N PRO A 123 -8.34 -2.43 10.16
CA PRO A 123 -8.62 -1.01 10.15
C PRO A 123 -9.12 -0.64 8.76
N ALA A 124 -10.39 -0.22 8.67
CA ALA A 124 -10.94 0.29 7.44
C ALA A 124 -9.95 1.32 6.93
N ARG A 125 -9.43 1.12 5.70
CA ARG A 125 -8.49 2.07 5.08
C ARG A 125 -9.11 3.44 5.29
N ARG A 126 -8.45 4.29 6.08
CA ARG A 126 -8.90 5.67 6.21
C ARG A 126 -8.83 6.20 4.79
N THR A 127 -9.99 6.43 4.17
CA THR A 127 -10.08 7.24 2.98
C THR A 127 -9.51 8.57 3.42
N ASP A 128 -8.25 8.82 3.08
CA ASP A 128 -7.59 10.03 3.53
C ASP A 128 -8.34 11.22 2.95
N ALA A 129 -8.30 12.33 3.66
CA ALA A 129 -9.25 13.42 3.48
C ALA A 129 -9.18 13.89 2.02
N ARG A 130 -10.25 13.64 1.25
CA ARG A 130 -10.36 13.96 -0.18
C ARG A 130 -9.90 15.40 -0.39
N HIS A 131 -8.65 15.57 -0.81
CA HIS A 131 -8.12 16.86 -1.15
C HIS A 131 -8.81 17.19 -2.47
N VAL A 132 -9.89 17.98 -2.42
CA VAL A 132 -10.70 18.29 -3.60
C VAL A 132 -9.88 19.21 -4.50
N ARG A 133 -8.97 18.59 -5.25
CA ARG A 133 -8.21 19.22 -6.32
C ARG A 133 -9.24 19.69 -7.33
N ALA A 134 -9.20 20.98 -7.65
CA ALA A 134 -10.10 21.55 -8.63
C ALA A 134 -9.86 20.87 -9.98
N VAL A 135 -10.73 19.92 -10.34
CA VAL A 135 -10.70 19.26 -11.64
C VAL A 135 -10.95 20.32 -12.70
N PRO A 136 -10.05 20.51 -13.68
CA PRO A 136 -10.26 21.49 -14.75
C PRO A 136 -11.59 21.22 -15.47
N THR A 137 -12.39 22.26 -15.72
CA THR A 137 -13.66 22.11 -16.46
C THR A 137 -13.43 21.90 -17.95
N ASN A 138 -12.33 22.43 -18.50
CA ASN A 138 -11.94 22.25 -19.90
C ASN A 138 -11.38 20.84 -20.15
N ALA A 139 -11.99 20.11 -21.10
CA ALA A 139 -11.56 18.78 -21.54
C ALA A 139 -10.09 18.70 -21.94
N GLN A 140 -9.59 19.67 -22.72
CA GLN A 140 -8.20 19.72 -23.18
C GLN A 140 -7.22 19.78 -22.00
N VAL A 141 -7.51 20.65 -21.02
CA VAL A 141 -6.69 20.82 -19.81
C VAL A 141 -6.74 19.57 -18.93
N LYS A 142 -7.86 18.81 -18.91
CA LYS A 142 -7.89 17.51 -18.24
C LYS A 142 -6.94 16.51 -18.90
N VAL A 143 -6.97 16.42 -20.24
CA VAL A 143 -6.11 15.50 -20.99
C VAL A 143 -4.63 15.85 -20.80
N GLU A 144 -4.24 17.11 -20.94
CA GLU A 144 -2.87 17.57 -20.66
C GLU A 144 -2.40 17.19 -19.25
N ARG A 145 -3.25 17.38 -18.23
CA ARG A 145 -2.94 16.97 -16.85
C ARG A 145 -2.91 15.45 -16.64
N ALA A 146 -3.68 14.70 -17.41
CA ALA A 146 -3.62 13.24 -17.39
C ALA A 146 -2.34 12.71 -18.04
N LEU A 147 -1.90 13.33 -19.14
CA LEU A 147 -0.61 13.03 -19.79
C LEU A 147 0.56 13.37 -18.85
N ASP A 148 0.54 14.50 -18.14
CA ASP A 148 1.53 14.83 -17.10
C ASP A 148 1.66 13.69 -16.06
N LEU A 149 0.53 13.21 -15.53
CA LEU A 149 0.48 12.14 -14.52
C LEU A 149 0.91 10.79 -15.09
N PHE A 150 0.47 10.44 -16.31
CA PHE A 150 0.88 9.22 -17.00
C PHE A 150 2.39 9.19 -17.25
N ASN A 151 2.97 10.31 -17.68
CA ASN A 151 4.41 10.47 -17.94
C ASN A 151 5.27 10.39 -16.66
N ALA A 152 4.73 10.81 -15.52
CA ALA A 152 5.36 10.63 -14.22
C ALA A 152 5.23 9.19 -13.69
N SER A 153 4.27 8.41 -14.19
CA SER A 153 4.00 7.04 -13.75
C SER A 153 5.04 6.03 -14.27
N SER A 154 5.04 4.83 -13.69
CA SER A 154 5.89 3.74 -14.21
C SER A 154 5.48 3.22 -15.59
N HIS A 155 4.25 3.51 -16.05
CA HIS A 155 3.72 2.99 -17.31
C HIS A 155 4.41 3.57 -18.55
N ALA A 156 4.82 4.84 -18.54
CA ALA A 156 5.59 5.44 -19.64
C ALA A 156 6.85 4.60 -19.97
N ARG A 157 7.59 4.12 -18.96
CA ARG A 157 8.74 3.23 -19.15
C ARG A 157 8.36 1.86 -19.72
N THR A 158 7.20 1.33 -19.35
CA THR A 158 6.69 0.08 -19.93
C THR A 158 6.34 0.26 -21.40
N ILE A 159 5.64 1.34 -21.76
CA ILE A 159 5.36 1.72 -23.16
C ILE A 159 6.66 1.87 -23.96
N ALA A 160 7.66 2.58 -23.41
CA ALA A 160 8.99 2.69 -24.03
C ALA A 160 9.66 1.33 -24.29
N GLY A 161 9.50 0.38 -23.36
CA GLY A 161 10.02 -0.97 -23.48
C GLY A 161 9.37 -1.75 -24.63
N ILE A 162 8.04 -1.62 -24.78
CA ILE A 162 7.26 -2.28 -25.83
C ILE A 162 7.53 -1.62 -27.20
N ALA A 163 7.60 -0.29 -27.24
CA ALA A 163 7.87 0.49 -28.47
C ALA A 163 9.22 0.12 -29.12
N ARG A 164 10.23 -0.25 -28.32
CA ARG A 164 11.52 -0.76 -28.85
C ARG A 164 11.41 -2.05 -29.65
N THR A 165 10.35 -2.84 -29.44
CA THR A 165 10.11 -4.11 -30.14
C THR A 165 8.99 -4.04 -31.17
N LEU A 166 7.97 -3.20 -30.95
CA LEU A 166 6.79 -3.10 -31.82
C LEU A 166 6.73 -1.81 -32.66
N GLY A 167 7.68 -0.89 -32.49
CA GLY A 167 7.71 0.40 -33.20
C GLY A 167 6.92 1.50 -32.49
N GLU A 168 6.67 2.59 -33.22
CA GLU A 168 5.88 3.73 -32.73
C GLU A 168 4.41 3.32 -32.50
N PRO A 169 3.85 3.50 -31.30
CA PRO A 169 2.44 3.23 -31.06
C PRO A 169 1.54 4.34 -31.58
N TRP A 170 0.30 3.97 -31.93
CA TRP A 170 -0.81 4.92 -31.93
C TRP A 170 -1.27 5.15 -30.50
N ALA A 171 -1.55 6.40 -30.14
CA ALA A 171 -2.03 6.75 -28.80
C ALA A 171 -3.19 7.74 -28.86
N SER A 172 -4.13 7.59 -27.94
CA SER A 172 -5.27 8.50 -27.77
C SER A 172 -5.47 8.85 -26.30
N ALA A 173 -6.09 10.00 -26.04
CA ALA A 173 -6.53 10.37 -24.71
C ALA A 173 -7.79 11.25 -24.75
N HIS A 174 -8.77 10.92 -23.91
CA HIS A 174 -10.05 11.64 -23.84
C HIS A 174 -10.66 11.56 -22.42
N PRO A 175 -11.40 12.59 -21.97
CA PRO A 175 -12.12 12.53 -20.69
C PRO A 175 -13.20 11.44 -20.70
N ALA A 176 -13.36 10.72 -19.59
CA ALA A 176 -14.42 9.73 -19.45
C ALA A 176 -15.80 10.42 -19.34
N PRO A 177 -16.81 10.07 -20.16
CA PRO A 177 -18.12 10.72 -20.12
C PRO A 177 -18.89 10.42 -18.83
N ALA A 178 -18.64 9.28 -18.21
CA ALA A 178 -19.29 8.85 -16.96
C ALA A 178 -18.59 9.34 -15.68
N ALA A 179 -17.33 9.77 -15.76
CA ALA A 179 -16.49 10.09 -14.60
C ALA A 179 -15.71 11.40 -14.84
N PRO A 180 -16.15 12.55 -14.29
CA PRO A 180 -15.64 13.85 -14.70
C PRO A 180 -14.20 14.15 -14.24
N SER A 181 -13.65 13.41 -13.29
CA SER A 181 -12.22 13.48 -12.90
C SER A 181 -11.33 12.52 -13.68
N GLU A 182 -11.90 11.59 -14.45
CA GLU A 182 -11.13 10.55 -15.13
C GLU A 182 -10.87 10.90 -16.60
N VAL A 183 -9.68 10.52 -17.06
CA VAL A 183 -9.26 10.53 -18.46
C VAL A 183 -8.84 9.11 -18.82
N VAL A 184 -9.34 8.62 -19.96
CA VAL A 184 -8.88 7.36 -20.55
C VAL A 184 -7.72 7.68 -21.48
N ILE A 185 -6.67 6.86 -21.40
CA ILE A 185 -5.53 6.88 -22.33
C ILE A 185 -5.42 5.49 -22.94
N VAL A 186 -5.38 5.40 -24.27
CA VAL A 186 -5.08 4.14 -24.98
C VAL A 186 -3.76 4.26 -25.70
N VAL A 187 -2.95 3.20 -25.64
CA VAL A 187 -1.71 3.04 -26.40
C VAL A 187 -1.76 1.71 -27.12
N ALA A 188 -1.56 1.71 -28.43
CA ALA A 188 -1.83 0.58 -29.30
C ALA A 188 -0.78 0.40 -30.41
N TRP A 189 -0.59 -0.86 -30.79
CA TRP A 189 0.17 -1.36 -31.92
C TRP A 189 -0.70 -2.35 -32.70
N GLU A 190 -0.27 -2.78 -33.89
CA GLU A 190 -1.02 -3.74 -34.73
C GLU A 190 -1.40 -5.06 -34.01
N LEU A 191 -0.62 -5.46 -32.99
CA LEU A 191 -0.74 -6.75 -32.30
C LEU A 191 -1.01 -6.63 -30.79
N SER A 192 -1.14 -5.42 -30.23
CA SER A 192 -1.44 -5.25 -28.81
C SER A 192 -1.94 -3.85 -28.48
N TRP A 193 -2.84 -3.73 -27.50
CA TRP A 193 -3.27 -2.44 -26.97
C TRP A 193 -3.35 -2.46 -25.45
N TYR A 194 -3.26 -1.27 -24.85
CA TYR A 194 -3.33 -1.04 -23.41
C TYR A 194 -4.21 0.18 -23.15
N ARG A 195 -5.21 0.03 -22.27
CA ARG A 195 -6.08 1.11 -21.81
C ARG A 195 -5.78 1.44 -20.36
N TYR A 196 -5.54 2.71 -20.08
CA TYR A 196 -5.28 3.27 -18.76
C TYR A 196 -6.38 4.24 -18.34
N ARG A 197 -6.63 4.29 -17.03
CA ARG A 197 -7.43 5.30 -16.34
C ARG A 197 -6.47 6.26 -15.65
N VAL A 198 -6.64 7.55 -15.87
CA VAL A 198 -5.98 8.60 -15.08
C VAL A 198 -7.04 9.38 -14.31
N ASP A 199 -7.00 9.33 -12.99
CA ASP A 199 -7.92 10.04 -12.11
C ASP A 199 -7.26 11.30 -11.56
N LEU A 200 -7.75 12.46 -12.00
CA LEU A 200 -7.24 13.76 -11.58
C LEU A 200 -7.58 14.10 -10.12
N GLY A 201 -8.49 13.33 -9.50
CA GLY A 201 -8.89 13.46 -8.10
C GLY A 201 -8.14 12.54 -7.13
N ASP A 202 -7.46 11.49 -7.63
CA ASP A 202 -6.61 10.62 -6.82
C ASP A 202 -5.18 11.17 -6.78
N ALA A 203 -4.59 11.23 -5.58
CA ALA A 203 -3.24 11.75 -5.37
C ALA A 203 -2.23 10.64 -5.03
N ASP A 204 -2.70 9.48 -4.59
CA ASP A 204 -1.87 8.37 -4.13
C ASP A 204 -1.63 7.35 -5.26
N ASP A 205 -2.67 7.06 -6.06
CA ASP A 205 -2.59 6.16 -7.22
C ASP A 205 -3.37 6.71 -8.44
N PRO A 206 -2.90 7.83 -9.03
CA PRO A 206 -3.61 8.52 -10.11
C PRO A 206 -3.72 7.72 -11.41
N VAL A 207 -2.93 6.67 -11.65
CA VAL A 207 -2.84 5.99 -12.96
C VAL A 207 -2.96 4.47 -12.81
N GLY A 208 -4.04 3.89 -13.32
CA GLY A 208 -4.30 2.45 -13.29
C GLY A 208 -4.50 1.84 -14.67
N LEU A 209 -4.06 0.60 -14.87
CA LEU A 209 -4.37 -0.18 -16.08
C LEU A 209 -5.81 -0.69 -16.02
N LEU A 210 -6.66 -0.28 -16.97
CA LEU A 210 -8.05 -0.77 -17.10
C LEU A 210 -8.13 -2.09 -17.88
N GLY A 211 -7.27 -2.27 -18.87
CA GLY A 211 -7.32 -3.42 -19.75
C GLY A 211 -6.20 -3.45 -20.77
N LYS A 212 -6.09 -4.59 -21.44
CA LYS A 212 -5.20 -4.82 -22.59
C LYS A 212 -5.81 -5.91 -23.46
N GLY A 213 -5.42 -5.96 -24.72
CA GLY A 213 -5.82 -6.99 -25.67
C GLY A 213 -4.85 -7.06 -26.84
N GLU A 214 -5.22 -7.85 -27.85
CA GLU A 214 -4.34 -8.24 -28.96
C GLU A 214 -4.89 -7.75 -30.33
N GLU A 215 -6.18 -7.43 -30.42
CA GLU A 215 -6.80 -6.95 -31.66
C GLU A 215 -7.21 -5.48 -31.52
N LEU A 216 -6.82 -4.64 -32.51
CA LEU A 216 -7.26 -3.24 -32.55
C LEU A 216 -8.78 -3.08 -32.57
N ASP A 217 -9.51 -4.10 -33.04
CA ASP A 217 -10.97 -4.06 -33.12
C ASP A 217 -11.70 -4.19 -31.77
N GLU A 218 -11.00 -4.58 -30.70
CA GLU A 218 -11.50 -4.56 -29.32
C GLU A 218 -11.56 -3.13 -28.72
N ILE A 219 -10.85 -2.17 -29.34
CA ILE A 219 -10.76 -0.79 -28.88
C ILE A 219 -12.05 -0.04 -29.28
N GLY A 220 -12.63 0.74 -28.36
CA GLY A 220 -13.82 1.56 -28.63
C GLY A 220 -13.59 2.59 -29.74
N ALA A 221 -14.63 3.04 -30.43
CA ALA A 221 -14.47 4.04 -31.50
C ALA A 221 -13.84 5.35 -30.98
N ASP A 222 -14.36 5.85 -29.85
CA ASP A 222 -13.88 7.06 -29.16
C ASP A 222 -12.40 6.94 -28.71
N ASP A 223 -11.93 5.72 -28.47
CA ASP A 223 -10.55 5.42 -28.08
C ASP A 223 -9.58 5.36 -29.28
N ARG A 224 -10.05 5.45 -30.54
CA ARG A 224 -9.22 5.38 -31.77
C ARG A 224 -9.02 6.75 -32.46
N ASP A 225 -9.21 7.85 -31.74
CA ASP A 225 -9.00 9.22 -32.27
C ASP A 225 -7.52 9.55 -32.60
N TRP A 226 -6.56 8.77 -32.06
CA TRP A 226 -5.11 8.90 -32.29
C TRP A 226 -4.53 10.32 -32.11
N ASN A 227 -5.15 11.09 -31.20
CA ASN A 227 -4.85 12.49 -30.88
C ASN A 227 -3.60 12.70 -29.99
N VAL A 228 -2.86 11.64 -29.66
CA VAL A 228 -1.65 11.67 -28.84
C VAL A 228 -0.47 11.06 -29.62
N SER A 229 0.71 11.66 -29.48
CA SER A 229 1.98 11.12 -29.97
C SER A 229 2.80 10.53 -28.83
N ALA A 230 3.57 9.48 -29.12
CA ALA A 230 4.48 8.86 -28.17
C ALA A 230 5.95 9.16 -28.55
N GLU A 231 6.70 9.71 -27.60
CA GLU A 231 8.15 9.89 -27.71
C GLU A 231 8.89 8.55 -27.54
N ALA A 232 10.14 8.48 -28.02
CA ALA A 232 10.96 7.26 -27.98
C ALA A 232 11.34 6.80 -26.54
N ASP A 233 11.15 7.66 -25.53
CA ASP A 233 11.30 7.34 -24.11
C ASP A 233 9.98 6.88 -23.45
N GLY A 234 8.91 6.75 -24.24
CA GLY A 234 7.57 6.33 -23.84
C GLY A 234 6.71 7.43 -23.22
N ARG A 235 7.16 8.69 -23.22
CA ARG A 235 6.32 9.83 -22.83
C ARG A 235 5.27 10.10 -23.90
N LEU A 236 4.09 10.50 -23.46
CA LEU A 236 2.95 10.85 -24.30
C LEU A 236 2.73 12.37 -24.31
N ALA A 237 2.49 12.93 -25.49
CA ALA A 237 2.18 14.35 -25.67
C ALA A 237 0.95 14.50 -26.57
N MET A 238 0.19 15.58 -26.41
CA MET A 238 -0.86 15.90 -27.38
C MET A 238 -0.23 16.04 -28.76
N ARG A 239 -0.77 15.33 -29.77
CA ARG A 239 -0.40 15.57 -31.16
C ARG A 239 -0.82 17.01 -31.46
N GLY A 240 0.12 17.87 -31.85
CA GLY A 240 -0.22 19.20 -32.31
C GLY A 240 -1.16 19.09 -33.51
N GLU A 241 -2.09 20.04 -33.65
CA GLU A 241 -2.85 20.21 -34.89
C GLU A 241 -1.87 20.60 -36.01
N GLU A 242 -1.29 19.59 -36.67
CA GLU A 242 -0.59 19.74 -37.94
C GLU A 242 -1.63 20.13 -38.99
N ALA A 243 -1.85 21.44 -39.11
CA ALA A 243 -2.67 22.06 -40.12
C ALA A 243 -2.24 21.57 -41.52
N GLN A 244 -3.14 20.81 -42.15
CA GLN A 244 -3.04 20.32 -43.53
C GLN A 244 -3.48 21.40 -44.52
#